data_AF-A0A9D7TUV1-F1
#
_entry.id   AF-A0A9D7TUV1-F1
#
_cell.length_a   1.000
_cell.length_b   1.000
_cell.length_c   1.000
_cell.angle_alpha   90.00
_cell.angle_beta   90.00
_cell.angle_gamma   90.00
#
_symmetry.space_group_name_H-M   'P 1'
#
loop_
_entity.id
_entity.type
_entity.pdbx_description
1 polymer ?
#
loop_
_entity_poly.entity_id
_entity_poly.type
_entity_poly.pdbx_seq_one_letter_code
_entity_poly.pdbx_strand_id
1 'polypeptide(L)'
;MGETELFWVYYPDMRPVFAKYEIYNGKNFGARMSWEELFESRMFYGRIIKSTIDNPYDRFIKNYPGLADYPILQLLEGENIKEKIFNYEQDLWSY
;
A
#
# COMPACT_ATOMS: atom_id res chain seq x y z
N MET A 1 23.10 10.35 2.21
CA MET A 1 22.62 9.59 1.03
C MET A 1 21.13 9.38 1.25
N GLY A 2 20.27 9.89 0.37
CA GLY A 2 18.81 9.80 0.53
C GLY A 2 18.28 8.40 0.22
N GLU A 3 17.02 8.14 0.59
CA GLU A 3 16.31 6.93 0.19
C GLU A 3 16.20 6.87 -1.34
N THR A 4 16.54 5.73 -1.93
CA THR A 4 16.44 5.47 -3.37
C THR A 4 15.56 4.25 -3.58
N GLU A 5 14.52 4.39 -4.39
CA GLU A 5 13.65 3.28 -4.78
C GLU A 5 14.48 2.25 -5.56
N LEU A 6 14.47 0.99 -5.09
CA LEU A 6 15.20 -0.09 -5.76
C LEU A 6 14.39 -0.65 -6.93
N PHE A 7 13.15 -1.07 -6.65
CA PHE A 7 12.23 -1.61 -7.65
C PHE A 7 10.80 -1.60 -7.11
N TRP A 8 9.86 -1.85 -8.02
CA TRP A 8 8.44 -2.03 -7.77
C TRP A 8 8.04 -3.40 -8.31
N VAL A 9 7.14 -4.08 -7.61
CA VAL A 9 6.61 -5.39 -8.04
C VAL A 9 5.11 -5.28 -8.19
N TYR A 10 4.58 -5.92 -9.22
CA TYR A 10 3.14 -6.04 -9.39
C TYR A 10 2.61 -7.10 -8.44
N TYR A 11 1.79 -6.69 -7.46
CA TYR A 11 1.36 -7.57 -6.37
C TYR A 11 0.65 -8.85 -6.83
N PRO A 12 -0.32 -8.81 -7.78
CA PRO A 12 -1.00 -10.02 -8.26
C PRO A 12 -0.07 -11.13 -8.77
N ASP A 13 0.99 -10.76 -9.51
CA ASP A 13 1.96 -11.73 -10.05
C ASP A 13 2.81 -12.37 -8.94
N MET A 14 3.01 -11.66 -7.83
CA MET A 14 3.81 -12.12 -6.71
C MET A 14 3.02 -12.96 -5.70
N ARG A 15 1.69 -12.96 -5.75
CA ARG A 15 0.84 -13.73 -4.81
C ARG A 15 1.24 -15.21 -4.70
N PRO A 16 1.47 -15.96 -5.79
CA PRO A 16 1.86 -17.38 -5.69
C PRO A 16 3.22 -17.61 -5.03
N VAL A 17 4.09 -16.59 -5.04
CA VAL A 17 5.38 -16.62 -4.34
C VAL A 17 5.15 -16.30 -2.87
N PHE A 18 4.41 -15.23 -2.56
CA PHE A 18 4.11 -14.81 -1.18
C PHE A 18 3.30 -15.83 -0.38
N ALA A 19 2.43 -16.60 -1.05
CA ALA A 19 1.68 -17.69 -0.43
C ALA A 19 2.58 -18.83 0.07
N LYS A 20 3.74 -19.06 -0.57
CA LYS A 20 4.64 -20.20 -0.29
C LYS A 20 5.62 -19.94 0.84
N TYR A 21 5.94 -18.68 1.11
CA TYR A 21 6.94 -18.30 2.11
C TYR A 21 6.27 -17.81 3.38
N GLU A 22 6.67 -18.41 4.50
CA GLU A 22 6.18 -18.07 5.82
C GLU A 22 6.99 -16.92 6.44
N ILE A 23 6.30 -16.09 7.22
CA ILE A 23 6.87 -15.05 8.07
C ILE A 23 6.45 -15.27 9.53
N TYR A 24 7.29 -14.80 10.43
CA TYR A 24 7.02 -14.77 11.86
C TYR A 24 5.82 -13.85 12.19
N ASN A 25 4.83 -14.39 12.88
CA ASN A 25 3.68 -13.63 13.36
C ASN A 25 3.98 -12.98 14.73
N GLY A 26 4.18 -11.65 14.74
CA GLY A 26 4.48 -10.90 15.96
C GLY A 26 3.36 -10.89 17.02
N LYS A 27 2.12 -11.27 16.66
CA LYS A 27 0.97 -11.34 17.59
C LYS A 27 0.75 -12.75 18.15
N ASN A 28 1.27 -13.79 17.51
CA ASN A 28 1.13 -15.17 17.96
C ASN A 28 2.38 -16.00 17.61
N PHE A 29 3.24 -16.21 18.61
CA PHE A 29 4.50 -16.93 18.49
C PHE A 29 4.36 -18.38 17.98
N GLY A 30 3.17 -18.98 18.11
CA GLY A 30 2.90 -20.37 17.71
C GLY A 30 2.28 -20.53 16.32
N ALA A 31 1.75 -19.46 15.72
CA ALA A 31 1.10 -19.51 14.41
C ALA A 31 2.03 -18.92 13.35
N ARG A 32 2.36 -19.73 12.34
CA ARG A 32 3.03 -19.22 11.14
C ARG A 32 1.98 -18.54 10.25
N MET A 33 2.40 -17.48 9.57
CA MET A 33 1.57 -16.79 8.59
C MET A 33 2.35 -16.65 7.29
N SER A 34 1.68 -16.64 6.14
CA SER A 34 2.36 -16.39 4.87
C SER A 34 2.57 -14.90 4.64
N TRP A 35 3.47 -14.54 3.71
CA TRP A 35 3.59 -13.15 3.26
C TRP A 35 2.29 -12.65 2.62
N GLU A 36 1.57 -13.51 1.90
CA GLU A 36 0.28 -13.16 1.31
C GLU A 36 -0.72 -12.78 2.41
N GLU A 37 -0.85 -13.60 3.45
CA GLU A 37 -1.74 -13.32 4.59
C GLU A 37 -1.38 -11.99 5.26
N LEU A 38 -0.10 -11.64 5.38
CA LEU A 38 0.35 -10.35 5.93
C LEU A 38 -0.15 -9.17 5.11
N PHE A 39 -0.06 -9.26 3.79
CA PHE A 39 -0.49 -8.18 2.89
C PHE A 39 -2.02 -8.08 2.83
N GLU A 40 -2.74 -9.20 2.68
CA GLU A 40 -4.21 -9.23 2.64
C GLU A 40 -4.84 -8.77 3.96
N SER A 41 -4.23 -9.12 5.09
CA SER A 41 -4.67 -8.63 6.42
C SER A 41 -4.20 -7.20 6.75
N ARG A 42 -3.51 -6.53 5.82
CA ARG A 42 -2.93 -5.20 5.98
C ARG A 42 -2.05 -5.07 7.24
N MET A 43 -1.34 -6.13 7.61
CA MET A 43 -0.41 -6.15 8.76
C MET A 43 0.96 -5.57 8.40
N PHE A 44 0.96 -4.36 7.85
CA PHE A 44 2.16 -3.59 7.52
C PHE A 44 1.89 -2.09 7.63
N TYR A 45 2.95 -1.31 7.77
CA TYR A 45 2.90 0.14 7.63
C TYR A 45 3.49 0.54 6.28
N GLY A 46 2.79 1.42 5.59
CA GLY A 46 3.23 1.95 4.30
C GLY A 46 2.59 3.30 4.04
N ARG A 47 3.26 4.10 3.20
CA ARG A 47 2.74 5.38 2.73
C ARG A 47 2.46 5.28 1.24
N ILE A 48 1.26 5.70 0.83
CA ILE A 48 0.95 5.85 -0.59
C ILE A 48 1.68 7.09 -1.11
N ILE A 49 2.50 6.92 -2.15
CA ILE A 49 3.27 7.99 -2.79
C ILE A 49 2.79 8.31 -4.21
N LYS A 50 1.95 7.44 -4.77
CA LYS A 50 1.41 7.48 -6.12
C LYS A 50 0.20 6.56 -6.19
N SER A 51 -0.82 6.95 -6.95
CA SER A 51 -2.02 6.16 -7.22
C SER A 51 -2.53 6.49 -8.62
N THR A 52 -3.31 5.60 -9.23
CA THR A 52 -4.02 5.86 -10.49
C THR A 52 -5.37 6.55 -10.26
N ILE A 53 -5.91 6.50 -9.04
CA ILE A 53 -7.15 7.18 -8.65
C ILE A 53 -6.97 8.68 -8.83
N ASP A 54 -7.83 9.31 -9.63
CA ASP A 54 -7.82 10.75 -9.92
C ASP A 54 -6.47 11.29 -10.47
N ASN A 55 -5.63 10.41 -11.06
CA ASN A 55 -4.28 10.75 -11.51
C ASN A 55 -4.03 10.34 -12.99
N PRO A 56 -4.68 11.02 -13.95
CA PRO A 56 -4.51 10.71 -15.38
C PRO A 56 -3.10 11.02 -15.90
N TYR A 57 -2.30 11.77 -15.15
CA TYR A 57 -0.94 12.18 -15.53
C TYR A 57 0.15 11.34 -14.87
N ASP A 58 -0.22 10.26 -14.17
CA ASP A 58 0.71 9.31 -13.57
C ASP A 58 1.77 9.96 -12.64
N ARG A 59 1.39 11.04 -11.97
CA ARG A 59 2.28 11.82 -11.10
C ARG A 59 2.44 11.16 -9.74
N PHE A 60 3.62 11.30 -9.13
CA PHE A 60 3.77 11.10 -7.69
C PHE A 60 2.99 12.19 -6.93
N ILE A 61 2.48 11.87 -5.75
CA ILE A 61 1.75 12.80 -4.87
C ILE A 61 2.60 14.04 -4.56
N LYS A 62 3.92 13.86 -4.36
CA LYS A 62 4.85 14.98 -4.16
C LYS A 62 4.91 15.98 -5.33
N ASN A 63 4.46 15.57 -6.52
CA ASN A 63 4.44 16.40 -7.73
C ASN A 63 3.03 16.94 -8.02
N TYR A 64 2.06 16.77 -7.13
CA TYR A 64 0.73 17.34 -7.31
C TYR A 64 0.77 18.87 -7.14
N PRO A 65 0.08 19.64 -8.00
CA PRO A 65 -0.01 21.09 -7.84
C PRO A 65 -0.57 21.44 -6.45
N GLY A 66 0.12 22.31 -5.71
CA GLY A 66 -0.28 22.74 -4.36
C GLY A 66 0.16 21.83 -3.22
N LEU A 67 0.77 20.67 -3.50
CA LEU A 67 1.25 19.74 -2.46
C LEU A 67 2.79 19.69 -2.34
N ALA A 68 3.53 20.15 -3.36
CA ALA A 68 4.98 19.99 -3.46
C ALA A 68 5.74 20.51 -2.22
N ASP A 69 5.35 21.68 -1.71
CA ASP A 69 6.02 22.35 -0.59
C ASP A 69 5.42 21.98 0.78
N TYR A 70 4.41 21.12 0.82
CA TYR A 70 3.64 20.81 2.03
C TYR A 70 3.63 19.30 2.30
N PRO A 71 4.65 18.76 2.99
CA PRO A 71 4.76 17.33 3.29
C PRO A 71 3.55 16.77 4.06
N ILE A 72 2.95 17.57 4.94
CA ILE A 72 1.75 17.18 5.70
C ILE A 72 0.56 16.95 4.75
N LEU A 73 0.39 17.80 3.73
CA LEU A 73 -0.68 17.64 2.75
C LEU A 73 -0.44 16.42 1.85
N GLN A 74 0.82 16.10 1.54
CA GLN A 74 1.15 14.86 0.83
C GLN A 74 0.81 13.61 1.65
N LEU A 75 1.03 13.64 2.97
CA LEU A 75 0.64 12.55 3.87
C LEU A 75 -0.88 12.41 3.94
N LEU A 76 -1.59 13.53 4.08
CA LEU A 76 -3.06 13.53 4.13
C LEU A 76 -3.67 13.00 2.82
N GLU A 77 -3.11 13.37 1.67
CA GLU A 77 -3.55 12.85 0.38
C GLU A 77 -3.32 11.33 0.26
N GLY A 78 -2.18 10.84 0.79
CA GLY A 78 -1.93 9.40 0.88
C GLY A 78 -2.96 8.65 1.74
N GLU A 79 -3.36 9.21 2.88
CA GLU A 79 -4.41 8.63 3.74
C GLU A 79 -5.79 8.71 3.08
N ASN A 80 -6.14 9.82 2.41
CA ASN A 80 -7.38 9.95 1.64
C ASN A 80 -7.50 8.86 0.55
N ILE A 81 -6.42 8.63 -0.21
CA ILE A 81 -6.40 7.56 -1.23
C ILE A 81 -6.58 6.18 -0.57
N LYS A 82 -5.93 5.95 0.58
CA LYS A 82 -6.05 4.69 1.32
C LYS A 82 -7.48 4.45 1.80
N GLU A 83 -8.17 5.48 2.29
CA GLU A 83 -9.59 5.42 2.64
C GLU A 83 -10.48 5.10 1.43
N LYS A 84 -10.23 5.74 0.27
CA LYS A 84 -10.95 5.42 -0.97
C LYS A 84 -10.80 3.95 -1.37
N ILE A 85 -9.58 3.40 -1.30
CA ILE A 85 -9.32 1.98 -1.60
C ILE A 85 -10.06 1.08 -0.60
N PHE A 86 -10.01 1.40 0.69
CA PHE A 86 -10.67 0.61 1.72
C PHE A 86 -12.20 0.58 1.53
N ASN A 87 -12.82 1.73 1.25
CA ASN A 87 -14.25 1.82 0.99
C ASN A 87 -14.64 1.03 -0.27
N TYR A 88 -13.85 1.17 -1.35
CA TYR A 88 -14.07 0.39 -2.57
C TYR A 88 -14.00 -1.12 -2.33
N GLU A 89 -13.01 -1.58 -1.55
CA GLU A 89 -12.94 -2.98 -1.14
C GLU A 89 -14.18 -3.39 -0.34
N GLN A 90 -14.59 -2.63 0.68
CA GLN A 90 -15.79 -2.90 1.47
C GLN A 90 -17.07 -3.02 0.63
N ASP A 91 -17.25 -2.13 -0.35
CA ASP A 91 -18.41 -2.16 -1.25
C ASP A 91 -18.46 -3.45 -2.10
N LEU A 92 -17.30 -4.02 -2.45
CA LEU A 92 -17.22 -5.32 -3.12
C LEU A 92 -17.55 -6.50 -2.19
N TRP A 93 -17.43 -6.33 -0.87
CA TRP A 93 -17.79 -7.34 0.13
C TRP A 93 -19.28 -7.31 0.51
N SER A 94 -20.02 -6.21 0.27
CA SER A 94 -21.42 -6.06 0.70
C SER A 94 -22.46 -6.67 -0.26
N TYR A 95 -22.17 -7.84 -0.84
CA TYR A 95 -23.08 -8.56 -1.74
C TYR A 95 -23.37 -9.98 -1.25
#